data_AF-A0A382FXT1-F1
#
_entry.id   AF-A0A382FXT1-F1
#
_cell.length_a   1.000
_cell.length_b   1.000
_cell.length_c   1.000
_cell.angle_alpha   90.00
_cell.angle_beta   90.00
_cell.angle_gamma   90.00
#
_symmetry.space_group_name_H-M   'P 1'
#
loop_
_entity.id
_entity.type
_entity.pdbx_description
1 polymer ?
#
loop_
_entity_poly.entity_id
_entity_poly.type
_entity_poly.pdbx_seq_one_letter_code
_entity_poly.pdbx_strand_id
1 'polypeptide(L)'
;MRPVQYLGLNSAFLAILVAVACGGAEPRPTDDESSEAMPMPSGPVGNGTDFEFDPTWPKPLPNNWTLGNVVGVDVDANDHIWVVHRPLSLNAQEAALDADPPLAEECCRPAPPVIEFNQEGDVVQAWGGPGDGFEWPDSEHGIFIDHLDNVWLGG
;
A
#
# COMPACT_ATOMS: atom_id res chain seq x y z
N MET A 1 -13.13 -27.98 -54.92
CA MET A 1 -12.17 -28.58 -55.86
C MET A 1 -10.83 -28.71 -55.15
N ARG A 2 -10.26 -29.92 -55.12
CA ARG A 2 -8.88 -30.24 -54.68
C ARG A 2 -7.86 -29.76 -55.76
N PRO A 3 -6.55 -29.98 -55.62
CA PRO A 3 -5.57 -29.62 -54.58
C PRO A 3 -4.30 -28.96 -55.22
N VAL A 4 -3.31 -28.49 -54.45
CA VAL A 4 -1.88 -28.62 -54.83
C VAL A 4 -1.03 -28.73 -53.55
N GLN A 5 -0.35 -29.87 -53.39
CA GLN A 5 0.80 -30.03 -52.50
C GLN A 5 2.08 -29.65 -53.27
N TYR A 6 3.14 -29.18 -52.61
CA TYR A 6 4.49 -29.74 -52.81
C TYR A 6 5.44 -29.41 -51.66
N LEU A 7 6.24 -30.43 -51.37
CA LEU A 7 7.25 -30.64 -50.35
C LEU A 7 8.54 -29.84 -50.62
N GLY A 8 9.32 -29.51 -49.59
CA GLY A 8 10.71 -29.06 -49.77
C GLY A 8 11.46 -28.75 -48.47
N LEU A 9 12.08 -29.78 -47.89
CA LEU A 9 13.23 -29.64 -46.97
C LEU A 9 14.33 -28.81 -47.65
N ASN A 10 15.04 -27.96 -46.90
CA ASN A 10 16.48 -28.15 -46.67
C ASN A 10 17.10 -27.04 -45.79
N SER A 11 17.91 -27.52 -44.86
CA SER A 11 18.86 -26.82 -44.02
C SER A 11 19.77 -25.85 -44.78
N ALA A 12 20.13 -24.73 -44.14
CA ALA A 12 21.51 -24.40 -43.76
C ALA A 12 21.59 -22.93 -43.31
N PHE A 13 21.61 -22.71 -42.00
CA PHE A 13 22.13 -21.47 -41.43
C PHE A 13 23.65 -21.50 -41.56
N LEU A 14 24.21 -20.56 -42.32
CA LEU A 14 25.65 -20.37 -42.43
C LEU A 14 26.12 -19.52 -41.24
N ALA A 15 26.81 -20.17 -40.31
CA ALA A 15 27.46 -19.56 -39.16
C ALA A 15 28.75 -18.83 -39.61
N ILE A 16 28.90 -17.57 -39.22
CA ILE A 16 30.15 -16.83 -39.31
C ILE A 16 30.98 -17.13 -38.06
N LEU A 17 32.11 -17.79 -38.27
CA LEU A 17 33.16 -18.03 -37.27
C LEU A 17 34.13 -16.85 -37.29
N VAL A 18 34.19 -16.09 -36.19
CA VAL A 18 35.36 -15.29 -35.83
C VAL A 18 35.91 -15.84 -34.53
N ALA A 19 37.07 -16.51 -34.65
CA ALA A 19 37.86 -16.93 -33.51
C ALA A 19 38.81 -15.80 -33.11
N VAL A 20 38.71 -15.31 -31.88
CA VAL A 20 39.84 -14.74 -31.14
C VAL A 20 39.74 -15.25 -29.71
N ALA A 21 40.67 -16.13 -29.36
CA ALA A 21 40.90 -16.57 -28.00
C ALA A 21 41.86 -15.58 -27.34
N CYS A 22 41.47 -15.02 -26.20
CA CYS A 22 42.37 -14.52 -25.16
C CYS A 22 41.68 -14.81 -23.82
N GLY A 23 42.43 -15.42 -22.90
CA GLY A 23 41.91 -16.01 -21.68
C GLY A 23 41.10 -15.05 -20.82
N GLY A 24 39.98 -15.55 -20.30
CA GLY A 24 39.20 -14.93 -19.25
C GLY A 24 38.97 -15.97 -18.17
N ALA A 25 39.42 -15.68 -16.95
CA ALA A 25 39.00 -16.40 -15.77
C ALA A 25 37.47 -16.42 -15.70
N GLU A 26 36.88 -17.57 -15.43
CA GLU A 26 35.46 -17.67 -15.10
C GLU A 26 35.20 -16.80 -13.86
N PRO A 27 34.26 -15.83 -13.89
CA PRO A 27 33.85 -15.18 -12.66
C PRO A 27 33.13 -16.22 -11.81
N ARG A 28 33.77 -16.66 -10.71
CA ARG A 28 33.06 -17.35 -9.64
C ARG A 28 31.99 -16.40 -9.09
N PRO A 29 30.77 -16.87 -8.82
CA PRO A 29 29.82 -16.08 -8.06
C PRO A 29 30.45 -15.84 -6.69
N THR A 30 30.67 -14.58 -6.34
CA THR A 30 31.03 -14.20 -4.99
C THR A 30 29.76 -14.26 -4.16
N ASP A 31 29.52 -15.40 -3.53
CA ASP A 31 28.61 -15.50 -2.39
C ASP A 31 29.30 -14.79 -1.21
N ASP A 32 29.23 -13.46 -1.21
CA ASP A 32 29.62 -12.65 -0.05
C ASP A 32 28.66 -11.48 0.08
N GLU A 33 27.39 -11.80 0.29
CA GLU A 33 26.43 -10.88 0.91
C GLU A 33 26.48 -11.13 2.42
N SER A 34 27.62 -10.76 3.02
CA SER A 34 27.76 -10.66 4.46
C SER A 34 26.97 -9.43 4.92
N SER A 35 25.70 -9.64 5.27
CA SER A 35 24.90 -8.69 6.05
C SER A 35 25.52 -8.59 7.46
N GLU A 36 26.55 -7.76 7.62
CA GLU A 36 26.99 -7.34 8.94
C GLU A 36 25.88 -6.49 9.57
N ALA A 37 25.18 -7.09 10.54
CA ALA A 37 24.18 -6.40 11.33
C ALA A 37 24.83 -5.23 12.09
N MET A 38 24.38 -4.01 11.79
CA MET A 38 24.79 -2.80 12.50
C MET A 38 24.40 -2.92 13.98
N PRO A 39 25.32 -2.66 14.94
CA PRO A 39 25.00 -2.79 16.36
C PRO A 39 24.09 -1.64 16.80
N MET A 40 22.92 -2.00 17.36
CA MET A 40 22.00 -1.05 17.97
C MET A 40 22.55 -0.55 19.32
N PRO A 41 22.47 0.76 19.62
CA PRO A 41 23.06 1.34 20.83
C PRO A 41 22.32 0.87 22.09
N SER A 42 23.09 0.50 23.12
CA SER A 42 22.59 0.02 24.41
C SER A 42 23.06 0.94 25.55
N GLY A 43 22.26 1.94 25.92
CA GLY A 43 22.48 2.78 27.12
C GLY A 43 21.64 4.07 27.18
N PRO A 44 21.37 4.67 28.36
CA PRO A 44 20.09 5.35 28.63
C PRO A 44 20.10 6.89 28.55
N VAL A 45 19.16 7.44 27.77
CA VAL A 45 18.42 8.74 27.89
C VAL A 45 17.15 8.54 27.05
N GLY A 46 15.94 8.87 27.52
CA GLY A 46 14.74 8.83 26.67
C GLY A 46 14.82 9.94 25.61
N ASN A 47 15.39 9.66 24.44
CA ASN A 47 15.91 10.63 23.48
C ASN A 47 14.91 11.01 22.36
N GLY A 48 13.71 10.42 22.29
CA GLY A 48 12.79 10.65 21.17
C GLY A 48 13.35 10.20 19.80
N THR A 49 14.39 9.36 19.81
CA THR A 49 15.02 8.78 18.63
C THR A 49 14.84 7.26 18.57
N ASP A 50 14.21 6.68 19.58
CA ASP A 50 14.03 5.23 19.71
C ASP A 50 12.63 4.90 19.21
N PHE A 51 12.51 4.81 17.88
CA PHE A 51 11.30 4.33 17.22
C PHE A 51 11.46 2.85 16.92
N GLU A 52 10.48 2.06 17.31
CA GLU A 52 10.37 0.66 16.92
C GLU A 52 9.23 0.52 15.91
N PHE A 53 9.46 -0.27 14.88
CA PHE A 53 8.42 -0.60 13.92
C PHE A 53 7.47 -1.64 14.55
N ASP A 54 6.19 -1.29 14.67
CA ASP A 54 5.14 -2.23 15.04
C ASP A 54 4.41 -2.73 13.78
N PRO A 55 4.64 -3.98 13.33
CA PRO A 55 3.95 -4.55 12.18
C PRO A 55 2.48 -4.91 12.46
N THR A 56 2.05 -4.86 13.73
CA THR A 56 0.70 -5.25 14.15
C THR A 56 -0.25 -4.06 14.28
N TRP A 57 0.25 -2.84 14.09
CA TRP A 57 -0.51 -1.61 14.13
C TRP A 57 -0.68 -1.00 12.71
N PRO A 58 -1.87 -0.49 12.35
CA PRO A 58 -3.13 -0.68 13.07
C PRO A 58 -3.62 -2.13 12.94
N LYS A 59 -4.57 -2.53 13.79
CA LYS A 59 -5.21 -3.85 13.67
C LYS A 59 -6.01 -3.93 12.36
N PRO A 60 -6.31 -5.16 11.87
CA PRO A 60 -7.18 -5.34 10.71
C PRO A 60 -8.49 -4.56 10.85
N LEU A 61 -8.82 -3.77 9.84
CA LEU A 61 -10.03 -2.94 9.88
C LEU A 61 -11.28 -3.82 9.94
N PRO A 62 -12.33 -3.39 10.67
CA PRO A 62 -13.58 -4.11 10.72
C PRO A 62 -14.32 -4.02 9.38
N ASN A 63 -15.40 -4.79 9.23
CA ASN A 63 -16.37 -4.66 8.14
C ASN A 63 -15.79 -4.81 6.72
N ASN A 64 -14.66 -5.51 6.58
CA ASN A 64 -13.93 -5.72 5.32
C ASN A 64 -13.52 -4.41 4.65
N TRP A 65 -13.21 -3.42 5.50
CA TRP A 65 -12.87 -2.08 5.06
C TRP A 65 -11.55 -2.00 4.32
N THR A 66 -11.50 -1.11 3.34
CA THR A 66 -10.32 -0.76 2.55
C THR A 66 -10.17 0.76 2.56
N LEU A 67 -8.93 1.21 2.78
CA LEU A 67 -8.57 2.62 2.74
C LEU A 67 -8.15 3.01 1.33
N GLY A 68 -8.65 4.15 0.89
CA GLY A 68 -8.09 4.88 -0.26
C GLY A 68 -6.86 5.69 0.12
N ASN A 69 -6.61 6.76 -0.61
CA ASN A 69 -5.47 7.65 -0.36
C ASN A 69 -5.62 8.30 1.02
N VAL A 70 -4.74 7.94 1.96
CA VAL A 70 -4.63 8.61 3.25
C VAL A 70 -4.00 9.98 3.04
N VAL A 71 -4.72 11.03 3.43
CA VAL A 71 -4.37 12.43 3.08
C VAL A 71 -4.16 13.31 4.31
N GLY A 72 -4.54 12.84 5.49
CA GLY A 72 -4.24 13.51 6.74
C GLY A 72 -4.20 12.52 7.89
N VAL A 73 -3.36 12.85 8.87
CA VAL A 73 -3.28 12.20 10.16
C VAL A 73 -3.13 13.27 11.23
N ASP A 74 -3.79 13.09 12.36
CA ASP A 74 -3.56 13.91 13.55
C ASP A 74 -3.76 13.09 14.83
N VAL A 75 -3.31 13.61 15.97
CA VAL A 75 -3.41 12.94 17.28
C VAL A 75 -4.11 13.85 18.26
N ASP A 76 -5.13 13.32 18.94
CA ASP A 76 -5.91 14.08 19.91
C ASP A 76 -5.32 14.04 21.34
N ALA A 77 -5.99 14.68 22.28
CA ALA A 77 -5.56 14.76 23.67
C ALA A 77 -5.61 13.43 24.45
N ASN A 78 -6.27 12.39 23.89
CA ASN A 78 -6.34 11.03 24.45
C ASN A 78 -5.33 10.09 23.78
N ASP A 79 -4.39 10.63 23.01
CA ASP A 79 -3.48 9.87 22.15
C ASP A 79 -4.19 8.97 21.13
N HIS A 80 -5.42 9.31 20.73
CA HIS A 80 -6.07 8.63 19.62
C HIS A 80 -5.58 9.19 18.29
N ILE A 81 -5.40 8.30 17.33
CA ILE A 81 -4.88 8.59 16.01
C ILE A 81 -6.05 8.74 15.06
N TRP A 82 -6.20 9.92 14.49
CA TRP A 82 -7.24 10.25 13.54
C TRP A 82 -6.68 10.20 12.13
N VAL A 83 -7.32 9.44 11.25
CA VAL A 83 -6.96 9.30 9.85
C VAL A 83 -8.10 9.81 8.99
N VAL A 84 -7.78 10.70 8.04
CA VAL A 84 -8.68 11.01 6.94
C VAL A 84 -8.11 10.46 5.63
N HIS A 85 -8.96 9.77 4.88
CA HIS A 85 -8.61 9.21 3.58
C HIS A 85 -9.71 9.52 2.55
N ARG A 86 -9.41 9.27 1.27
CA ARG A 86 -10.34 9.48 0.14
C ARG A 86 -10.93 8.14 -0.31
N PRO A 87 -12.16 7.75 0.07
CA PRO A 87 -12.75 6.50 -0.39
C PRO A 87 -12.93 6.45 -1.91
N LEU A 88 -13.17 7.62 -2.53
CA LEU A 88 -13.36 7.77 -3.98
C LEU A 88 -12.08 7.55 -4.80
N SER A 89 -10.90 7.45 -4.17
CA SER A 89 -9.67 7.12 -4.91
C SER A 89 -9.56 5.63 -5.23
N LEU A 90 -10.41 4.79 -4.65
CA LEU A 90 -10.41 3.35 -4.85
C LEU A 90 -10.95 3.00 -6.23
N ASN A 91 -10.25 2.11 -6.93
CA ASN A 91 -10.74 1.54 -8.16
C ASN A 91 -11.70 0.37 -7.89
N ALA A 92 -12.39 -0.14 -8.92
CA ALA A 92 -13.39 -1.19 -8.77
C ALA A 92 -12.88 -2.48 -8.09
N GLN A 93 -11.58 -2.82 -8.22
CA GLN A 93 -11.00 -3.99 -7.55
C GLN A 93 -10.69 -3.72 -6.07
N GLU A 94 -10.41 -2.48 -5.70
CA GLU A 94 -10.15 -2.07 -4.32
C GLU A 94 -11.44 -1.73 -3.56
N ALA A 95 -12.55 -1.57 -4.29
CA ALA A 95 -13.92 -1.45 -3.77
C ALA A 95 -14.79 -2.65 -4.20
N ALA A 96 -14.18 -3.83 -4.39
CA ALA A 96 -14.79 -4.99 -5.05
C ALA A 96 -16.09 -5.48 -4.42
N LEU A 97 -16.27 -5.34 -3.10
CA LEU A 97 -17.50 -5.77 -2.42
C LEU A 97 -18.70 -4.88 -2.75
N ASP A 98 -18.44 -3.60 -3.01
CA ASP A 98 -19.46 -2.58 -3.29
C ASP A 98 -19.57 -2.25 -4.80
N ALA A 99 -18.82 -2.95 -5.65
CA ALA A 99 -18.99 -2.89 -7.10
C ALA A 99 -20.37 -3.42 -7.53
N ASP A 100 -20.86 -3.01 -8.71
CA ASP A 100 -22.13 -3.48 -9.28
C ASP A 100 -21.93 -4.11 -10.68
N PRO A 101 -22.04 -5.45 -10.82
CA PRO A 101 -22.22 -6.43 -9.75
C PRO A 101 -20.94 -6.58 -8.88
N PRO A 102 -21.05 -7.13 -7.65
CA PRO A 102 -19.88 -7.33 -6.79
C PRO A 102 -18.82 -8.19 -7.45
N LEU A 103 -17.55 -7.78 -7.30
CA LEU A 103 -16.39 -8.47 -7.87
C LEU A 103 -15.72 -9.43 -6.87
N ALA A 104 -16.09 -9.36 -5.58
CA ALA A 104 -15.61 -10.23 -4.51
C ALA A 104 -16.73 -10.52 -3.50
N GLU A 105 -16.64 -11.66 -2.79
CA GLU A 105 -17.62 -12.06 -1.77
C GLU A 105 -17.26 -11.59 -0.36
N GLU A 106 -15.97 -11.51 -0.05
CA GLU A 106 -15.48 -11.22 1.30
C GLU A 106 -14.82 -9.85 1.42
N CYS A 107 -14.12 -9.37 0.39
CA CYS A 107 -13.31 -8.16 0.52
C CYS A 107 -13.81 -6.99 -0.29
N CYS A 108 -13.58 -5.87 0.40
CA CYS A 108 -13.11 -4.60 -0.11
C CYS A 108 -14.25 -3.62 -0.22
N ARG A 109 -14.71 -3.18 0.94
CA ARG A 109 -15.66 -2.08 1.11
C ARG A 109 -14.88 -0.80 1.42
N PRO A 110 -15.10 0.31 0.72
CA PRO A 110 -14.52 1.59 1.14
C PRO A 110 -14.91 1.91 2.59
N ALA A 111 -13.92 2.22 3.43
CA ALA A 111 -14.20 2.69 4.79
C ALA A 111 -14.83 4.11 4.78
N PRO A 112 -15.51 4.55 5.85
CA PRO A 112 -15.87 5.94 6.02
C PRO A 112 -14.63 6.85 5.96
N PRO A 113 -14.71 8.08 5.38
CA PRO A 113 -13.53 8.91 5.14
C PRO A 113 -12.70 9.24 6.38
N VAL A 114 -13.32 9.34 7.56
CA VAL A 114 -12.66 9.63 8.83
C VAL A 114 -12.69 8.39 9.72
N ILE A 115 -11.54 7.99 10.25
CA ILE A 115 -11.40 6.86 11.17
C ILE A 115 -10.53 7.29 12.35
N GLU A 116 -10.98 6.94 13.55
CA GLU A 116 -10.25 7.14 14.80
C GLU A 116 -9.77 5.79 15.32
N PHE A 117 -8.49 5.71 15.68
CA PHE A 117 -7.85 4.56 16.29
C PHE A 117 -7.37 4.91 17.70
N ASN A 118 -7.48 3.96 18.64
CA ASN A 118 -6.73 4.08 19.90
C ASN A 118 -5.24 3.72 19.68
N GLN A 119 -4.41 3.88 20.71
CA GLN A 119 -2.99 3.53 20.65
C GLN A 119 -2.74 2.05 20.31
N GLU A 120 -3.63 1.15 20.72
CA GLU A 120 -3.56 -0.28 20.38
C GLU A 120 -3.93 -0.58 18.91
N GLY A 121 -4.40 0.40 18.15
CA GLY A 121 -4.78 0.25 16.75
C GLY A 121 -6.17 -0.34 16.53
N ASP A 122 -7.02 -0.39 17.56
CA ASP A 122 -8.44 -0.67 17.42
C ASP A 122 -9.18 0.55 16.87
N VAL A 123 -10.15 0.31 15.98
CA VAL A 123 -11.07 1.36 15.54
C VAL A 123 -12.00 1.74 16.69
N VAL A 124 -11.96 3.01 17.08
CA VAL A 124 -12.86 3.60 18.08
C VAL A 124 -14.16 4.04 17.42
N GLN A 125 -14.05 4.78 16.30
CA GLN A 125 -15.18 5.21 15.48
C GLN A 125 -14.75 5.49 14.05
N ALA A 126 -15.73 5.56 13.16
CA ALA A 126 -15.55 6.00 11.79
C ALA A 126 -16.81 6.70 11.29
N TRP A 127 -16.66 7.81 10.56
CA TRP A 127 -17.77 8.63 10.07
C TRP A 127 -17.35 9.47 8.86
N GLY A 128 -18.30 10.28 8.37
CA GLY A 128 -18.08 11.23 7.29
C GLY A 128 -18.66 10.79 5.96
N GLY A 129 -18.35 11.57 4.94
CA GLY A 129 -18.87 11.43 3.59
C GLY A 129 -20.12 12.29 3.34
N PRO A 130 -20.59 12.35 2.08
CA PRO A 130 -21.78 13.10 1.72
C PRO A 130 -23.02 12.67 2.53
N GLY A 131 -23.77 13.64 3.06
CA GLY A 131 -24.95 13.40 3.87
C GLY A 131 -25.91 14.57 3.90
N ASP A 132 -27.10 14.36 4.47
CA ASP A 132 -28.11 15.40 4.58
C ASP A 132 -27.75 16.41 5.68
N GLY A 133 -27.94 17.70 5.39
CA GLY A 133 -27.84 18.77 6.40
C GLY A 133 -26.44 19.40 6.56
N PHE A 134 -25.45 18.99 5.76
CA PHE A 134 -24.15 19.64 5.66
C PHE A 134 -23.55 19.43 4.27
N GLU A 135 -22.58 20.26 3.90
CA GLU A 135 -21.78 20.10 2.69
C GLU A 135 -20.51 19.33 3.04
N TRP A 136 -20.24 18.26 2.30
CA TRP A 136 -18.99 17.51 2.40
C TRP A 136 -18.08 17.89 1.23
N PRO A 137 -16.76 18.04 1.43
CA PRO A 137 -15.87 18.36 0.32
C PRO A 137 -15.87 17.26 -0.75
N ASP A 138 -15.71 17.66 -2.01
CA ASP A 138 -15.58 16.71 -3.13
C ASP A 138 -14.33 15.83 -3.00
N SER A 139 -13.32 16.30 -2.26
CA SER A 139 -12.11 15.55 -1.97
C SER A 139 -11.52 15.98 -0.64
N GLU A 140 -11.25 15.04 0.27
CA GLU A 140 -10.60 15.31 1.55
C GLU A 140 -9.12 15.66 1.33
N HIS A 141 -8.58 16.63 2.08
CA HIS A 141 -7.20 17.11 1.95
C HIS A 141 -6.42 17.15 3.26
N GLY A 142 -7.09 17.10 4.41
CA GLY A 142 -6.43 17.05 5.71
C GLY A 142 -7.42 16.99 6.87
N ILE A 143 -6.90 16.68 8.04
CA ILE A 143 -7.61 16.64 9.31
C ILE A 143 -6.79 17.40 10.36
N PHE A 144 -7.47 18.09 11.27
CA PHE A 144 -6.85 18.71 12.43
C PHE A 144 -7.78 18.58 13.64
N ILE A 145 -7.24 18.16 14.77
CA ILE A 145 -7.95 18.08 16.05
C ILE A 145 -7.47 19.25 16.90
N ASP A 146 -8.41 20.13 17.28
CA ASP A 146 -8.04 21.25 18.15
C ASP A 146 -7.99 20.85 19.63
N HIS A 147 -7.46 21.75 20.45
CA HIS A 147 -7.34 21.56 21.91
C HIS A 147 -8.67 21.45 22.68
N LEU A 148 -9.81 21.56 22.00
CA LEU A 148 -11.15 21.36 22.55
C LEU A 148 -11.79 20.09 21.99
N ASP A 149 -11.01 19.21 21.35
CA ASP A 149 -11.43 17.97 20.73
C ASP A 149 -12.43 18.15 19.56
N ASN A 150 -12.43 19.32 18.91
CA ASN A 150 -13.17 19.48 17.66
C ASN A 150 -12.37 18.90 16.49
N VAL A 151 -13.05 18.18 15.60
CA VAL A 151 -12.48 17.64 14.38
C VAL A 151 -12.71 18.61 13.22
N TRP A 152 -11.62 19.09 12.62
CA TRP A 152 -11.64 19.97 11.46
C TRP A 152 -11.18 19.21 10.23
N LEU A 153 -11.96 19.29 9.14
CA LEU A 153 -11.61 18.70 7.85
C LEU A 153 -11.32 19.79 6.83
N GLY A 154 -10.25 19.61 6.07
CA GLY A 154 -9.95 20.41 4.89
C GLY A 154 -10.29 19.64 3.62
N GLY A 155 -10.85 20.33 2.62
CA GLY A 155 -11.19 19.76 1.32
C GLY A 155 -11.64 20.82 0.32
#